data_AF-A0A3D0CF11-F1
#
_entry.id   AF-A0A3D0CF11-F1
#
_cell.length_a   1.000
_cell.length_b   1.000
_cell.length_c   1.000
_cell.angle_alpha   90.00
_cell.angle_beta   90.00
_cell.angle_gamma   90.00
#
_symmetry.space_group_name_H-M   'P 1'
#
loop_
_entity.id
_entity.type
_entity.pdbx_description
1 polymer ?
#
loop_
_entity_poly.entity_id
_entity_poly.type
_entity_poly.pdbx_seq_one_letter_code
_entity_poly.pdbx_strand_id
1 'polypeptide(L)'
;RYAGLDSITPDLQVVDTLTSGGEAKLGKLCALLAWSEADPVDEFEINRNNKIYEFQGNRNPFIDHPEWISTLYSASCSDVDPVDPVDPVDPPTP
;
A
#
# COMPACT_ATOMS: atom_id res chain seq x y z
N ARG A 1 4.68 -13.46 13.78
CA ARG A 1 3.52 -13.34 12.87
C ARG A 1 2.59 -12.31 13.46
N TYR A 2 2.12 -11.35 12.67
CA TYR A 2 1.11 -10.39 13.10
C TYR A 2 -0.24 -11.10 13.23
N ALA A 3 -0.97 -10.84 14.31
CA ALA A 3 -2.25 -11.49 14.60
C ALA A 3 -3.40 -10.49 14.78
N GLY A 4 -3.13 -9.19 14.99
CA GLY A 4 -4.19 -8.17 15.11
C GLY A 4 -4.96 -8.17 16.43
N LEU A 5 -4.68 -9.13 17.32
CA LEU A 5 -5.49 -9.41 18.52
C LEU A 5 -4.96 -8.79 19.80
N ASP A 6 -3.74 -8.25 19.81
CA ASP A 6 -3.13 -7.67 21.01
C ASP A 6 -3.12 -6.14 20.96
N SER A 7 -3.09 -5.51 22.14
CA SER A 7 -3.15 -4.05 22.29
C SER A 7 -1.93 -3.31 21.77
N ILE A 8 -0.85 -4.03 21.43
CA ILE A 8 0.41 -3.46 20.92
C ILE A 8 0.44 -3.54 19.39
N THR A 9 -0.18 -4.56 18.80
CA THR A 9 -0.31 -4.79 17.36
C THR A 9 -1.78 -5.02 16.95
N PRO A 10 -2.66 -4.03 17.17
CA PRO A 10 -4.07 -4.11 16.78
C PRO A 10 -4.24 -4.16 15.26
N ASP A 11 -5.40 -4.64 14.79
CA ASP A 11 -5.78 -4.70 13.37
C ASP A 11 -5.59 -3.37 12.63
N LEU A 12 -4.79 -3.40 11.56
CA LEU A 12 -4.52 -2.27 10.70
C LEU A 12 -5.69 -2.06 9.74
N GLN A 13 -6.34 -0.89 9.83
CA GLN A 13 -7.44 -0.50 8.97
C GLN A 13 -6.99 0.46 7.89
N VAL A 14 -7.31 0.16 6.64
CA VAL A 14 -6.99 1.06 5.53
C VAL A 14 -8.00 2.21 5.50
N VAL A 15 -7.52 3.44 5.36
CA VAL A 15 -8.34 4.66 5.31
C VAL A 15 -7.92 5.51 4.11
N ASP A 16 -8.58 6.63 3.85
CA ASP A 16 -8.17 7.60 2.82
C ASP A 16 -7.83 8.98 3.41
N THR A 17 -7.04 8.98 4.48
CA THR A 17 -6.67 10.18 5.23
C THR A 17 -5.21 10.15 5.58
N LEU A 18 -4.60 11.32 5.80
CA LEU A 18 -3.24 11.32 6.36
C LEU A 18 -3.29 10.72 7.77
N THR A 19 -2.51 9.66 7.99
CA THR A 19 -2.40 8.97 9.29
C THR A 19 -1.08 9.29 9.95
N SER A 20 -1.00 9.12 11.27
CA SER A 20 0.21 9.35 12.05
C SER A 20 0.78 8.05 12.62
N GLY A 21 2.08 8.07 12.94
CA GLY A 21 2.73 6.93 13.61
C GLY A 21 2.06 6.61 14.95
N GLY A 22 1.78 5.34 15.20
CA GLY A 22 1.08 4.86 16.41
C GLY A 22 -0.42 4.63 16.23
N GLU A 23 -0.99 5.00 15.09
CA GLU A 23 -2.37 4.65 14.74
C GLU A 23 -2.40 3.30 14.00
N ALA A 24 -3.39 2.47 14.33
CA ALA A 24 -3.69 1.24 13.58
C ALA A 24 -4.47 1.57 12.29
N LYS A 25 -4.07 2.64 11.60
CA LYS A 25 -4.71 3.12 10.38
C LYS A 25 -3.66 3.32 9.30
N LEU A 26 -4.00 2.94 8.08
CA LEU A 26 -3.14 3.04 6.91
C LEU A 26 -3.70 4.06 5.93
N GLY A 27 -3.19 5.28 6.05
CA GLY A 27 -2.88 6.22 4.96
C GLY A 27 -3.96 6.60 3.95
N LYS A 28 -3.49 6.82 2.72
CA LYS A 28 -4.19 7.37 1.55
C LYS A 28 -4.52 6.27 0.56
N LEU A 29 -5.58 5.51 0.84
CA LEU A 29 -6.01 4.40 0.00
C LEU A 29 -6.12 4.80 -1.47
N CYS A 30 -6.72 5.95 -1.79
CA CYS A 30 -6.98 6.33 -3.17
C CYS A 30 -5.70 6.62 -3.95
N ALA A 31 -4.72 7.27 -3.32
CA ALA A 31 -3.40 7.45 -3.91
C ALA A 31 -2.70 6.10 -4.15
N LEU A 32 -2.76 5.17 -3.20
CA LEU A 32 -2.17 3.83 -3.35
C LEU A 32 -2.83 3.02 -4.47
N LEU A 33 -4.15 3.13 -4.64
CA LEU A 33 -4.87 2.51 -5.75
C LEU A 33 -4.45 3.12 -7.09
N ALA A 34 -4.42 4.45 -7.19
CA ALA A 34 -4.00 5.15 -8.41
C ALA A 34 -2.56 4.78 -8.81
N TRP A 35 -1.63 4.69 -7.84
CA TRP A 35 -0.26 4.26 -8.10
C TRP A 35 -0.18 2.82 -8.58
N SER A 36 -0.94 1.91 -7.95
CA SER A 36 -0.97 0.51 -8.36
C SER A 36 -1.58 0.30 -9.76
N GLU A 37 -2.50 1.17 -10.20
CA GLU A 37 -3.04 1.14 -11.57
C GLU A 37 -2.06 1.75 -12.58
N ALA A 38 -1.33 2.78 -12.17
CA ALA A 38 -0.34 3.45 -13.02
C ALA A 38 0.92 2.61 -13.26
N ASP A 39 1.29 1.75 -12.31
CA ASP A 39 2.44 0.84 -12.40
C ASP A 39 2.02 -0.62 -12.16
N PRO A 40 1.61 -1.35 -13.23
CA PRO A 40 1.18 -2.73 -13.12
C PRO A 40 2.31 -3.67 -12.74
N VAL A 41 1.96 -4.75 -12.02
CA VAL A 41 2.93 -5.74 -11.52
C VAL A 41 3.80 -6.30 -12.64
N ASP A 42 5.12 -6.27 -12.43
CA ASP A 42 6.11 -6.72 -13.40
C ASP A 42 6.82 -8.04 -13.03
N GLU A 43 7.67 -8.54 -13.93
CA GLU A 43 8.43 -9.78 -13.72
C GLU A 43 9.43 -9.67 -12.56
N PHE A 44 9.99 -8.48 -12.32
CA PHE A 44 10.92 -8.24 -11.23
C PHE A 44 10.21 -8.38 -9.88
N GLU A 45 9.02 -7.80 -9.74
CA GLU A 45 8.19 -7.88 -8.55
C GLU A 45 7.73 -9.31 -8.26
N ILE A 46 7.31 -10.05 -9.29
CA ILE A 46 6.97 -11.47 -9.17
C ILE A 46 8.19 -12.27 -8.66
N ASN A 47 9.35 -12.06 -9.27
CA ASN A 47 10.59 -12.73 -8.87
C ASN A 47 11.00 -12.39 -7.43
N ARG A 48 10.79 -11.14 -7.02
CA ARG A 48 11.04 -10.69 -5.64
C ARG A 48 10.05 -11.33 -4.66
N ASN A 49 8.76 -11.41 -4.99
CA ASN A 49 7.74 -12.06 -4.15
C ASN A 49 8.05 -13.55 -3.95
N ASN A 50 8.48 -14.24 -5.01
CA ASN A 50 8.90 -15.64 -4.94
C ASN A 50 10.09 -15.84 -4.00
N LYS A 51 11.16 -15.04 -4.15
CA LYS A 51 12.33 -15.12 -3.27
C LYS A 51 11.98 -14.82 -1.82
N ILE A 52 11.19 -13.77 -1.57
CA ILE A 52 10.78 -13.42 -0.20
C ILE A 52 9.98 -14.55 0.44
N TYR A 53 9.08 -15.18 -0.32
CA TYR A 53 8.30 -16.31 0.16
C TYR A 53 9.16 -17.48 0.62
N GLU A 54 10.24 -17.80 -0.10
CA GLU A 54 11.18 -18.87 0.30
C GLU A 54 11.80 -18.62 1.68
N PHE A 55 12.00 -17.36 2.08
CA PHE A 55 12.57 -17.00 3.38
C PHE A 55 11.52 -16.78 4.48
N GLN A 56 10.38 -16.15 4.17
CA GLN A 56 9.41 -15.71 5.17
C GLN A 56 8.19 -16.65 5.30
N GLY A 57 7.87 -17.41 4.25
CA GLY A 57 6.72 -18.32 4.21
C GLY A 57 5.35 -17.62 4.07
N ASN A 58 5.32 -16.32 3.73
CA ASN A 58 4.10 -15.59 3.37
C ASN A 58 4.32 -14.79 2.08
N ARG A 59 3.26 -14.66 1.27
CA ARG A 59 3.27 -13.92 -0.01
C ARG A 59 2.47 -12.65 0.07
N ASN A 60 2.84 -11.67 -0.75
CA ASN A 60 1.96 -10.53 -0.99
C ASN A 60 0.87 -10.95 -1.99
N PRO A 61 -0.42 -11.04 -1.59
CA PRO A 61 -1.49 -11.47 -2.48
C PRO A 61 -1.74 -10.50 -3.63
N PHE A 62 -1.41 -9.21 -3.48
CA PHE A 62 -1.64 -8.21 -4.53
C PHE A 62 -0.62 -8.28 -5.67
N ILE A 63 0.53 -8.96 -5.46
CA ILE A 63 1.47 -9.29 -6.54
C ILE A 63 1.00 -10.52 -7.31
N ASP A 64 0.41 -11.49 -6.61
CA ASP A 64 -0.09 -12.72 -7.24
C ASP A 64 -1.44 -12.51 -7.95
N HIS A 65 -2.28 -11.65 -7.38
CA HIS A 65 -3.66 -11.38 -7.77
C HIS A 65 -3.96 -9.88 -7.73
N PRO A 66 -3.40 -9.08 -8.67
CA PRO A 66 -3.65 -7.65 -8.73
C PRO A 66 -5.15 -7.32 -8.91
N GLU A 67 -5.94 -8.23 -9.49
CA GLU A 67 -7.39 -8.08 -9.65
C GLU A 67 -8.17 -8.00 -8.33
N TRP A 68 -7.59 -8.42 -7.21
CA TRP A 68 -8.24 -8.31 -5.91
C TRP A 68 -8.29 -6.88 -5.39
N ILE A 69 -7.39 -6.02 -5.86
CA ILE A 69 -7.35 -4.60 -5.47
C ILE A 69 -8.68 -3.94 -5.81
N SER A 70 -9.14 -4.07 -7.06
CA SER A 70 -10.42 -3.51 -7.50
C SER A 70 -11.61 -4.19 -6.81
N THR A 71 -11.54 -5.51 -6.61
CA THR A 71 -12.62 -6.27 -5.96
C THR A 71 -12.85 -5.81 -4.51
N LEU A 72 -11.78 -5.49 -3.78
CA LEU A 72 -11.84 -5.12 -2.36
C LEU A 72 -12.05 -3.63 -2.12
N TYR A 73 -11.54 -2.76 -3.00
CA TYR A 73 -11.41 -1.33 -2.71
C TYR A 73 -12.03 -0.38 -3.75
N SER A 74 -12.65 -0.87 -4.83
CA SER A 74 -13.18 -0.04 -5.93
C SER A 74 -14.24 1.01 -5.53
N ALA A 75 -14.94 0.84 -4.41
CA ALA A 75 -15.99 1.77 -3.95
C ALA A 75 -15.49 2.80 -2.92
N SER A 76 -14.20 2.79 -2.58
CA SER A 76 -13.67 3.49 -1.40
C SER A 76 -13.15 4.90 -1.68
N CYS A 77 -13.20 5.36 -2.94
CA CYS A 77 -12.64 6.65 -3.37
C CYS A 77 -13.73 7.61 -3.83
N SER A 78 -13.69 8.83 -3.32
CA SER A 78 -14.52 9.97 -3.75
C SER A 78 -13.62 11.04 -4.35
N ASP A 79 -14.09 11.73 -5.39
CA ASP A 79 -13.34 12.66 -6.28
C ASP A 79 -12.72 13.93 -5.63
N VAL A 80 -12.53 13.96 -4.31
CA VAL A 80 -11.89 15.08 -3.61
C VAL A 80 -10.54 14.63 -3.08
N ASP A 81 -9.56 14.51 -3.98
CA ASP A 81 -8.18 14.32 -3.59
C ASP A 81 -7.69 15.58 -2.84
N PRO A 82 -7.15 15.45 -1.62
CA PRO A 82 -6.42 16.54 -1.02
C PRO A 82 -5.17 16.79 -1.87
N VAL A 83 -4.94 18.06 -2.21
CA VAL A 83 -3.80 18.51 -3.00
C VAL A 83 -2.52 17.92 -2.42
N ASP A 84 -1.80 17.14 -3.25
CA ASP A 84 -0.52 16.58 -2.85
C ASP A 84 0.43 17.69 -2.39
N PRO A 85 1.19 17.48 -1.31
CA PRO A 85 2.25 18.40 -0.95
C PRO A 85 3.23 18.51 -2.11
N VAL A 86 3.57 19.74 -2.50
CA VAL A 86 4.56 19.99 -3.55
C VAL A 86 5.87 19.35 -3.14
N ASP A 87 6.38 18.45 -3.97
CA ASP A 87 7.68 17.80 -3.73
C ASP A 87 8.76 18.87 -3.50
N PRO A 88 9.65 18.66 -2.51
CA PRO A 88 10.78 19.55 -2.30
C PRO A 88 11.65 19.56 -3.56
N VAL A 89 12.03 20.75 -4.02
CA VAL A 89 12.91 20.91 -5.17
C VAL A 89 14.25 20.21 -4.88
N ASP A 90 14.66 19.30 -5.77
CA ASP A 90 15.93 18.61 -5.66
C ASP A 90 17.09 19.62 -5.51
N PRO A 91 18.06 19.37 -4.61
CA PRO A 91 19.23 20.23 -4.50
C PRO A 91 20.06 20.17 -5.81
N PRO A 92 20.69 21.28 -6.23
CA PRO A 92 21.53 21.28 -7.41
C PRO A 92 22.67 20.28 -7.25
N THR A 93 22.96 19.53 -8.31
CA THR A 93 24.09 18.60 -8.35
C THR A 93 25.41 19.33 -8.06
N PRO A 94 26.30 18.76 -7.22
CA PRO A 94 27.56 19.38 -6.83
C PRO A 94 28.55 19.57 -8.00
#